data_AF-A0A3B8JTD7-F1
#
_entry.id   AF-A0A3B8JTD7-F1
#
_cell.length_a   1.000
_cell.length_b   1.000
_cell.length_c   1.000
_cell.angle_alpha   90.00
_cell.angle_beta   90.00
_cell.angle_gamma   90.00
#
_symmetry.space_group_name_H-M   'P 1'
#
loop_
_entity.id
_entity.type
_entity.pdbx_description
1 polymer ?
#
loop_
_entity_poly.entity_id
_entity_poly.type
_entity_poly.pdbx_seq_one_letter_code
_entity_poly.pdbx_strand_id
1 'polypeptide(L)' 'MFTTAFAQRDSTVTGVLPYDLFEAIAILKQELNAVILAHYYQDPDIQDIADYIGDSLELSRKAAGTDADVIVFAGV' A
#
# COMPACT_ATOMS: atom_id res chain seq x y z
N MET A 1 8.22 7.35 -18.65
CA MET A 1 6.90 7.96 -18.35
C MET A 1 5.89 6.84 -18.27
N PHE A 2 5.55 6.40 -17.07
CA PHE A 2 4.43 5.49 -16.83
C PHE A 2 3.67 6.05 -15.62
N THR A 3 2.53 6.70 -15.89
CA THR A 3 1.58 7.11 -14.85
C THR A 3 0.20 6.67 -15.32
N THR A 4 -0.20 5.45 -15.00
CA THR A 4 -1.62 5.09 -14.94
C THR A 4 -2.19 5.79 -13.71
N ALA A 5 -2.62 7.04 -13.89
CA ALA A 5 -3.45 7.72 -12.91
C ALA A 5 -4.84 7.07 -12.97
N PHE A 6 -5.13 6.20 -12.01
CA PHE A 6 -6.50 5.74 -11.79
C PHE A 6 -7.39 6.96 -11.56
N ALA A 7 -8.53 6.99 -12.26
CA ALA A 7 -9.53 8.04 -12.15
C ALA A 7 -9.97 8.19 -10.69
N GLN A 8 -9.94 9.44 -10.23
CA GLN A 8 -10.40 9.88 -8.91
C GLN A 8 -11.81 9.34 -8.65
N ARG A 9 -11.92 8.32 -7.79
CA ARG A 9 -13.21 7.84 -7.28
C ARG A 9 -13.75 8.90 -6.32
N ASP A 10 -15.02 9.25 -6.51
CA ASP A 10 -15.74 10.37 -5.90
C ASP A 10 -15.33 10.68 -4.45
N SER A 11 -14.87 11.92 -4.22
CA SER A 11 -14.45 12.50 -2.94
C SER A 11 -15.60 12.71 -1.93
N THR A 12 -16.67 11.90 -1.96
CA THR A 12 -17.86 12.11 -1.12
C THR A 12 -17.70 11.59 0.31
N VAL A 13 -16.59 10.91 0.66
CA VAL A 13 -16.27 10.56 2.06
C VAL A 13 -15.24 11.55 2.61
N THR A 14 -15.62 12.83 2.69
CA THR A 14 -14.82 13.81 3.45
C THR A 14 -15.33 13.84 4.89
N GLY A 15 -14.59 13.24 5.82
CA GLY A 15 -14.60 13.71 7.21
C GLY A 15 -14.56 12.68 8.34
N VAL A 16 -14.73 11.38 8.08
CA VAL A 16 -14.65 10.37 9.14
C VAL A 16 -13.58 9.36 8.76
N LEU A 17 -12.37 9.55 9.31
CA LEU A 17 -11.39 8.48 9.31
C LEU A 17 -11.97 7.34 10.16
N PRO A 18 -11.91 6.08 9.70
CA PRO A 18 -12.35 4.95 10.49
C PRO A 18 -11.59 4.94 11.82
N TYR A 19 -12.29 4.60 12.90
CA TYR A 19 -11.69 4.56 14.24
C TYR A 19 -10.55 3.53 14.32
N ASP A 20 -10.64 2.45 13.53
CA ASP A 20 -9.58 1.48 13.34
C ASP A 20 -8.98 1.60 11.93
N LEU A 21 -7.75 2.13 11.88
CA LEU A 21 -7.01 2.30 10.63
C LEU A 21 -6.46 0.98 10.09
N PHE A 22 -6.12 0.02 10.96
CA PHE A 22 -5.57 -1.26 10.54
C PHE A 22 -6.62 -2.08 9.79
N GLU A 23 -7.84 -2.15 10.34
CA GLU A 23 -8.96 -2.84 9.69
C GLU A 23 -9.31 -2.18 8.34
N ALA A 24 -9.39 -0.84 8.32
CA ALA A 24 -9.69 -0.11 7.09
C ALA A 24 -8.65 -0.33 6.00
N ILE A 25 -7.36 -0.33 6.35
CA ILE A 25 -6.27 -0.62 5.40
C ILE A 25 -6.37 -2.06 4.91
N ALA A 26 -6.69 -3.02 5.78
CA ALA A 26 -6.85 -4.42 5.39
C ALA A 26 -8.00 -4.62 4.39
N ILE A 27 -9.14 -3.96 4.62
CA ILE A 27 -10.29 -3.98 3.70
C ILE A 27 -9.89 -3.38 2.35
N LEU A 28 -9.29 -2.18 2.34
CA LEU A 28 -8.87 -1.51 1.11
C LEU A 28 -7.82 -2.32 0.35
N LYS A 29 -6.90 -2.98 1.04
CA LYS A 29 -5.89 -3.85 0.44
C LYS A 29 -6.54 -4.99 -0.35
N GLN A 30 -7.60 -5.59 0.20
CA GLN A 30 -8.36 -6.64 -0.48
C GLN A 30 -9.18 -6.09 -1.65
N GLU A 31 -9.91 -4.99 -1.45
CA GLU A 31 -10.76 -4.38 -2.49
C GLU A 31 -9.97 -3.90 -3.71
N LEU A 32 -8.75 -3.43 -3.48
CA LEU A 32 -7.87 -2.91 -4.53
C LEU A 32 -6.90 -3.96 -5.07
N ASN A 33 -6.94 -5.20 -4.55
CA ASN A 33 -5.93 -6.22 -4.84
C ASN A 33 -4.51 -5.64 -4.76
N ALA A 34 -4.23 -4.97 -3.64
CA ALA A 34 -3.02 -4.21 -3.43
C ALA A 34 -1.95 -5.01 -2.67
N VAL A 35 -0.68 -4.69 -2.91
CA VAL A 35 0.44 -5.09 -2.03
C VAL A 35 1.05 -3.87 -1.37
N ILE A 36 1.42 -4.02 -0.11
CA ILE A 36 2.14 -3.02 0.66
C ILE A 36 3.59 -3.47 0.80
N LEU A 37 4.51 -2.64 0.31
CA LEU A 37 5.96 -2.84 0.39
C LEU A 37 6.54 -1.83 1.37
N ALA A 38 7.16 -2.29 2.46
CA ALA A 38 7.73 -1.42 3.49
C ALA A 38 9.25 -1.52 3.59
N HIS A 39 9.93 -0.38 3.71
CA HIS A 39 11.36 -0.37 4.02
C HIS A 39 11.59 -0.66 5.51
N TYR A 40 12.73 -1.25 5.86
CA TYR A 40 13.14 -1.51 7.26
C TYR A 40 13.13 -0.30 8.20
N TYR A 41 13.05 0.91 7.66
CA TYR A 41 13.09 2.16 8.44
C TYR A 41 11.71 2.74 8.73
N GLN A 42 10.65 2.06 8.30
CA GLN A 42 9.29 2.45 8.63
C GLN A 42 8.94 2.14 10.08
N ASP A 43 7.96 2.85 10.63
CA ASP A 43 7.44 2.60 11.97
C ASP A 43 6.88 1.16 12.08
N PRO A 44 6.94 0.53 13.27
CA PRO A 44 6.45 -0.84 13.47
C PRO A 44 5.02 -1.05 12.99
N ASP A 45 4.13 -0.09 13.25
CA ASP A 45 2.73 -0.14 12.81
C ASP A 45 2.58 -0.28 11.28
N ILE A 46 3.50 0.33 10.52
CA ILE A 46 3.54 0.24 9.05
C ILE A 46 4.14 -1.09 8.60
N GLN A 47 5.11 -1.62 9.35
CA GLN A 47 5.67 -2.94 9.09
C GLN A 47 4.62 -4.04 9.33
N ASP A 48 3.79 -3.90 10.36
CA ASP A 48 2.76 -4.87 10.72
C ASP A 48 1.66 -5.03 9.63
N ILE A 49 1.38 -3.97 8.88
CA ILE A 49 0.42 -4.01 7.74
C ILE A 49 1.06 -4.40 6.40
N ALA A 50 2.39 -4.42 6.32
CA ALA A 50 3.11 -4.67 5.08
C ALA A 50 3.05 -6.14 4.66
N ASP A 51 2.94 -6.40 3.36
CA ASP A 51 3.04 -7.77 2.82
C ASP A 51 4.50 -8.20 2.67
N TYR A 52 5.38 -7.24 2.40
CA TYR A 52 6.81 -7.46 2.31
C TYR A 52 7.57 -6.33 2.98
N ILE A 53 8.59 -6.70 3.75
CA ILE A 53 9.52 -5.77 4.39
C ILE A 53 10.91 -6.07 3.86
N GLY A 54 11.63 -5.06 3.38
CA GLY A 54 12.90 -5.28 2.69
C GLY A 54 13.74 -4.01 2.51
N ASP A 55 14.91 -4.20 1.90
CA ASP A 55 15.71 -3.11 1.36
C ASP A 55 15.23 -2.70 -0.05
N SER A 56 15.81 -1.64 -0.63
CA SER A 56 15.39 -1.13 -1.93
C SER A 56 15.48 -2.17 -3.06
N LEU A 57 16.49 -3.06 -3.05
CA LEU A 57 16.68 -4.05 -4.11
C LEU A 57 15.67 -5.18 -3.98
N GLU A 58 15.47 -5.68 -2.78
CA GLU A 58 14.50 -6.70 -2.48
C GLU A 58 13.08 -6.22 -2.83
N LEU A 59 12.70 -5.04 -2.35
CA LEU A 59 11.39 -4.47 -2.64
C LEU A 59 11.19 -4.22 -4.14
N SER A 60 12.22 -3.78 -4.87
CA SER A 60 12.14 -3.61 -6.33
C SER A 60 11.90 -4.95 -7.04
N ARG A 61 12.53 -6.03 -6.60
CA ARG A 61 12.32 -7.36 -7.17
C ARG A 61 10.93 -7.91 -6.85
N LYS A 62 10.40 -7.63 -5.65
CA LYS A 62 9.03 -8.00 -5.26
C LYS A 62 7.99 -7.21 -6.06
N ALA A 63 8.19 -5.91 -6.21
CA ALA A 63 7.36 -5.05 -7.04
C ALA A 63 7.35 -5.49 -8.51
N ALA A 64 8.49 -5.94 -9.04
CA ALA A 64 8.57 -6.42 -10.42
C ALA A 64 7.90 -7.79 -10.67
N GLY A 65 7.69 -8.58 -9.61
CA GLY A 65 7.17 -9.94 -9.69
C GLY A 65 5.77 -10.13 -9.10
N THR A 66 5.06 -9.05 -8.77
CA THR A 66 3.70 -9.14 -8.24
C THR A 66 2.66 -9.01 -9.35
N ASP A 67 1.56 -9.77 -9.20
CA ASP A 67 0.38 -9.71 -10.06
C ASP A 67 -0.72 -8.78 -9.49
N ALA A 68 -0.39 -7.99 -8.47
CA ALA A 68 -1.31 -7.07 -7.83
C ALA A 68 -1.63 -5.85 -8.72
N ASP A 69 -2.85 -5.36 -8.61
CA ASP A 69 -3.32 -4.21 -9.39
C ASP A 69 -2.76 -2.89 -8.84
N VAL A 70 -2.44 -2.84 -7.55
CA VAL A 70 -1.93 -1.65 -6.85
C VAL A 70 -0.71 -2.01 -6.01
N ILE A 71 0.34 -1.18 -6.10
CA ILE A 71 1.51 -1.26 -5.22
C ILE A 71 1.53 -0.01 -4.35
N VAL A 72 1.41 -0.20 -3.04
CA VAL A 72 1.60 0.85 -2.03
C VAL A 72 3.01 0.73 -1.50
N PHE A 73 3.84 1.72 -1.83
CA PHE A 73 5.24 1.75 -1.41
C PHE A 73 5.41 2.63 -0.17
N ALA A 74 5.63 2.01 0.99
CA ALA A 74 5.93 2.66 2.26
C ALA A 74 7.45 2.79 2.43
N GLY A 75 8.03 3.79 1.77
CA GLY A 75 9.46 4.06 1.72
C GLY A 75 9.76 5.36 0.98
N VAL A 76 11.00 5.81 1.03
CA VAL A 76 11.50 7.00 0.30
C VAL A 76 12.48 6.62 -0.80
#